data_AF-A0A7C8IEU7-F1
#
_entry.id   AF-A0A7C8IEU7-F1
#
_cell.length_a   1.000
_cell.length_b   1.000
_cell.length_c   1.000
_cell.angle_alpha   90.00
_cell.angle_beta   90.00
_cell.angle_gamma   90.00
#
_symmetry.space_group_name_H-M   'P 1'
#
loop_
_entity.id
_entity.type
_entity.pdbx_description
1 polymer ?
#
loop_
_entity_poly.entity_id
_entity_poly.type
_entity_poly.pdbx_seq_one_letter_code
_entity_poly.pdbx_strand_id
1 'polypeptide(L)'
;MANLATVALATLAILLPSIYFLVSERTRPTRMSAPAPTPHIATFHAFLRAYSTLSPATLTANASPAFTHSVLPSSLGLPARTLDPFKQHAGMILSLFSSFSMTPQPSPSAVHYSRDTNTVVAHCKMGGVINGESEQGKKLVDSGVSEWWTECVMFVRMDEGGREVVEVREFVHSAKAEELKRRMMGLLES
;
A
#
# COMPACT_ATOMS: atom_id res chain seq x y z
N MET A 1 -52.32 45.78 3.09
CA MET A 1 -51.02 46.44 2.85
C MET A 1 -49.92 45.50 3.33
N ALA A 2 -49.35 44.70 2.42
CA ALA A 2 -48.24 43.81 2.74
C ALA A 2 -46.98 44.65 2.89
N ASN A 3 -46.34 44.58 4.06
CA ASN A 3 -45.20 45.42 4.44
C ASN A 3 -44.00 45.18 3.50
N LEU A 4 -43.49 46.26 2.91
CA LEU A 4 -42.27 46.31 2.08
C LEU A 4 -41.05 45.62 2.72
N ALA A 5 -41.03 45.52 4.05
CA ALA A 5 -39.98 44.83 4.81
C ALA A 5 -39.88 43.32 4.50
N THR A 6 -41.00 42.65 4.19
CA THR A 6 -41.01 41.20 3.95
C THR A 6 -40.45 40.84 2.57
N VAL A 7 -40.59 41.75 1.58
CA VAL A 7 -40.07 41.55 0.22
C VAL A 7 -38.55 41.72 0.19
N ALA A 8 -37.98 42.62 0.99
CA ALA A 8 -36.55 42.86 1.07
C ALA A 8 -35.76 41.70 1.73
N LEU A 9 -36.34 41.01 2.72
CA LEU A 9 -35.71 39.84 3.33
C LEU A 9 -35.72 38.62 2.39
N ALA A 10 -36.77 38.46 1.59
CA ALA A 10 -36.88 37.34 0.64
C ALA A 10 -35.86 37.44 -0.51
N THR A 11 -35.54 38.65 -1.00
CA THR A 11 -34.53 38.82 -2.05
C THR A 11 -33.09 38.61 -1.56
N LEU A 12 -32.78 38.96 -0.32
CA LEU A 12 -31.48 38.67 0.31
C LEU A 12 -31.26 37.17 0.54
N ALA A 13 -32.29 36.42 0.91
CA ALA A 13 -32.21 34.98 1.13
C ALA A 13 -31.97 34.16 -0.16
N ILE A 14 -32.37 34.69 -1.32
CA ILE A 14 -32.17 34.03 -2.63
C ILE A 14 -30.79 34.36 -3.22
N LEU A 15 -30.27 35.57 -2.98
CA LEU A 15 -28.97 36.00 -3.54
C LEU A 15 -27.77 35.43 -2.77
N LEU A 16 -27.91 35.19 -1.46
CA LEU A 16 -26.81 34.67 -0.63
C LEU A 16 -26.32 33.28 -1.07
N PRO A 17 -27.17 32.27 -1.35
CA PRO A 17 -26.73 31.00 -1.90
C PRO A 17 -26.08 31.16 -3.27
N SER A 18 -26.63 31.98 -4.16
CA SER A 18 -26.08 32.18 -5.51
C SER A 18 -24.70 32.84 -5.50
N ILE A 19 -24.50 33.85 -4.64
CA ILE A 19 -23.19 34.48 -4.44
C ILE A 19 -22.23 33.49 -3.77
N TYR A 20 -22.67 32.70 -2.79
CA TYR A 20 -21.88 31.65 -2.18
C TYR A 20 -21.41 30.61 -3.20
N PHE A 21 -22.31 30.13 -4.08
CA PHE A 21 -21.94 29.21 -5.16
C PHE A 21 -20.99 29.85 -6.19
N LEU A 22 -21.21 31.10 -6.59
CA LEU A 22 -20.34 31.80 -7.55
C LEU A 22 -18.94 32.12 -6.98
N VAL A 23 -18.85 32.47 -5.69
CA VAL A 23 -17.56 32.70 -5.01
C VAL A 23 -16.84 31.36 -4.77
N SER A 24 -17.57 30.30 -4.43
CA SER A 24 -17.02 28.95 -4.21
C SER A 24 -16.49 28.32 -5.49
N GLU A 25 -17.09 28.60 -6.66
CA GLU A 25 -16.52 28.19 -7.95
C GLU A 25 -15.27 28.98 -8.33
N ARG A 26 -15.18 30.26 -7.94
CA ARG A 26 -13.98 31.09 -8.17
C ARG A 26 -12.80 30.73 -7.27
N THR A 27 -13.06 30.01 -6.18
CA THR A 27 -12.06 29.45 -5.26
C THR A 27 -11.86 27.94 -5.43
N ARG A 28 -12.29 27.35 -6.54
CA ARG A 28 -11.62 26.13 -7.00
C ARG A 28 -10.18 26.55 -7.35
N PRO A 29 -9.15 26.03 -6.65
CA PRO A 29 -7.80 26.18 -7.14
C PRO A 29 -7.83 25.63 -8.57
N THR A 30 -7.47 26.49 -9.52
CA THR A 30 -7.02 26.09 -10.85
C THR A 30 -6.26 24.78 -10.68
N ARG A 31 -6.60 23.72 -11.43
CA ARG A 31 -5.90 22.43 -11.45
C ARG A 31 -4.39 22.71 -11.38
N MET A 32 -3.84 22.77 -10.17
CA MET A 32 -2.42 22.84 -9.95
C MET A 32 -2.00 21.46 -10.37
N SER A 33 -1.20 21.40 -11.44
CA SER A 33 -0.38 20.24 -11.73
C SER A 33 0.10 19.69 -10.39
N ALA A 34 -0.27 18.44 -10.09
CA ALA A 34 0.11 17.83 -8.83
C ALA A 34 1.61 18.07 -8.62
N PRO A 35 2.05 18.54 -7.44
CA PRO A 35 3.46 18.79 -7.20
C PRO A 35 4.26 17.54 -7.55
N ALA A 36 5.43 17.72 -8.16
CA ALA A 36 6.28 16.61 -8.56
C ALA A 36 6.46 15.64 -7.37
N PRO A 37 6.38 14.32 -7.59
CA PRO A 37 6.46 13.35 -6.51
C PRO A 37 7.77 13.54 -5.74
N THR A 38 7.67 13.52 -4.41
CA THR A 38 8.85 13.60 -3.54
C THR A 38 9.78 12.41 -3.79
N PRO A 39 11.08 12.50 -3.49
CA PRO A 39 11.99 11.36 -3.58
C PRO A 39 11.46 10.12 -2.82
N HIS A 40 10.83 10.34 -1.66
CA HIS A 40 10.18 9.31 -0.85
C HIS A 40 9.10 8.55 -1.63
N ILE A 41 8.18 9.26 -2.28
CA ILE A 41 7.13 8.64 -3.11
C ILE A 41 7.73 7.92 -4.31
N ALA A 42 8.75 8.51 -4.96
CA ALA A 42 9.43 7.89 -6.09
C ALA A 42 10.13 6.56 -5.70
N THR A 43 10.87 6.57 -4.59
CA THR A 43 11.54 5.40 -4.01
C THR A 43 10.52 4.35 -3.56
N PHE A 44 9.42 4.76 -2.94
CA PHE A 44 8.33 3.85 -2.57
C PHE A 44 7.74 3.14 -3.80
N HIS A 45 7.44 3.87 -4.86
CA HIS A 45 6.93 3.26 -6.09
C HIS A 45 7.96 2.34 -6.76
N ALA A 46 9.25 2.68 -6.71
CA ALA A 46 10.31 1.78 -7.17
C ALA A 46 10.35 0.49 -6.33
N PHE A 47 10.23 0.61 -5.01
CA PHE A 47 10.14 -0.52 -4.08
C PHE A 47 8.93 -1.42 -4.38
N LEU A 48 7.74 -0.85 -4.59
CA LEU A 48 6.56 -1.63 -4.99
C LEU A 48 6.74 -2.37 -6.32
N ARG A 49 7.32 -1.72 -7.32
CA ARG A 49 7.64 -2.35 -8.62
C ARG A 49 8.65 -3.48 -8.48
N ALA A 50 9.57 -3.41 -7.51
CA ALA A 50 10.56 -4.45 -7.32
C ALA A 50 9.94 -5.81 -6.96
N TYR A 51 8.80 -5.83 -6.27
CA TYR A 51 8.08 -7.08 -5.97
C TYR A 51 7.72 -7.89 -7.23
N SER A 52 7.39 -7.22 -8.34
CA SER A 52 7.03 -7.92 -9.59
C SER A 52 8.21 -8.51 -10.34
N THR A 53 9.43 -8.22 -9.90
CA THR A 53 10.65 -8.81 -10.50
C THR A 53 10.97 -10.19 -9.92
N LEU A 54 10.26 -10.60 -8.85
CA LEU A 54 10.51 -11.85 -8.12
C LEU A 54 11.98 -12.01 -7.66
N SER A 55 12.71 -10.90 -7.55
CA SER A 55 14.14 -10.88 -7.21
C SER A 55 14.35 -10.23 -5.84
N PRO A 56 14.81 -10.98 -4.82
CA PRO A 56 15.16 -10.41 -3.51
C PRO A 56 16.23 -9.32 -3.61
N ALA A 57 17.17 -9.45 -4.56
CA ALA A 57 18.22 -8.46 -4.79
C ALA A 57 17.64 -7.13 -5.28
N THR A 58 16.70 -7.18 -6.23
CA THR A 58 16.03 -5.97 -6.73
C THR A 58 15.14 -5.36 -5.65
N LEU A 59 14.41 -6.18 -4.89
CA LEU A 59 13.56 -5.74 -3.78
C LEU A 59 14.35 -4.98 -2.71
N THR A 60 15.61 -5.33 -2.52
CA THR A 60 16.47 -4.76 -1.47
C THR A 60 17.55 -3.83 -1.99
N ALA A 61 17.48 -3.44 -3.28
CA ALA A 61 18.50 -2.61 -3.93
C ALA A 61 18.71 -1.25 -3.23
N ASN A 62 17.63 -0.69 -2.66
CA ASN A 62 17.66 0.59 -1.96
C ASN A 62 17.55 0.42 -0.43
N ALA A 63 17.74 -0.78 0.12
CA ALA A 63 17.68 -0.96 1.57
C ALA A 63 18.94 -0.39 2.23
N SER A 64 18.75 0.41 3.30
CA SER A 64 19.86 0.94 4.08
C SER A 64 20.57 -0.18 4.87
N PRO A 65 21.83 0.03 5.32
CA PRO A 65 22.51 -0.90 6.21
C PRO A 65 21.78 -1.15 7.54
N ALA A 66 20.98 -0.19 8.00
CA ALA A 66 20.19 -0.26 9.24
C ALA A 66 18.76 -0.81 9.02
N PHE A 67 18.51 -1.46 7.88
CA PHE A 67 17.18 -1.93 7.50
C PHE A 67 16.56 -2.87 8.54
N THR A 68 15.28 -2.63 8.83
CA THR A 68 14.44 -3.50 9.64
C THR A 68 13.10 -3.81 8.96
N HIS A 69 12.59 -5.01 9.20
CA HIS A 69 11.28 -5.44 8.71
C HIS A 69 10.47 -6.10 9.82
N SER A 70 9.18 -5.77 9.94
CA SER A 70 8.26 -6.43 10.87
C SER A 70 6.87 -6.61 10.28
N VAL A 71 6.18 -7.67 10.69
CA VAL A 71 4.81 -7.97 10.25
C VAL A 71 3.85 -7.79 11.42
N LEU A 72 2.72 -7.16 11.13
CA LEU A 72 1.60 -6.91 12.01
C LEU A 72 0.35 -7.64 11.46
N PRO A 73 -0.64 -7.96 12.29
CA PRO A 73 -0.68 -7.77 13.74
C PRO A 73 0.30 -8.68 14.48
N SER A 74 0.73 -8.27 15.67
CA SER A 74 1.66 -9.01 16.53
C SER A 74 1.14 -10.40 16.93
N SER A 75 -0.18 -10.62 16.87
CA SER A 75 -0.83 -11.91 17.09
C SER A 75 -0.37 -13.01 16.12
N LEU A 76 0.22 -12.65 14.97
CA LEU A 76 0.81 -13.62 14.04
C LEU A 76 2.13 -14.23 14.55
N GLY A 77 2.74 -13.64 15.58
CA GLY A 77 3.99 -14.14 16.18
C GLY A 77 5.18 -14.20 15.20
N LEU A 78 5.15 -13.41 14.12
CA LEU A 78 6.20 -13.40 13.12
C LEU A 78 7.40 -12.56 13.61
N PRO A 79 8.64 -13.06 13.49
CA PRO A 79 9.81 -12.35 13.98
C PRO A 79 10.11 -11.13 13.12
N ALA A 80 10.64 -10.08 13.76
CA ALA A 80 11.30 -8.99 13.05
C ALA A 80 12.57 -9.51 12.35
N ARG A 81 12.93 -8.88 11.24
CA ARG A 81 14.07 -9.27 10.40
C ARG A 81 14.97 -8.08 10.12
N THR A 82 16.28 -8.30 10.16
CA THR A 82 17.26 -7.40 9.54
C THR A 82 17.35 -7.69 8.03
N LEU A 83 18.20 -6.97 7.31
CA LEU A 83 18.26 -7.05 5.85
C LEU A 83 18.48 -8.46 5.28
N ASP A 84 19.49 -9.19 5.77
CA ASP A 84 19.81 -10.51 5.20
C ASP A 84 18.75 -11.57 5.51
N PRO A 85 18.23 -11.70 6.75
CA PRO A 85 17.06 -12.53 7.02
C PRO A 85 15.83 -12.13 6.21
N PHE A 86 15.61 -10.84 5.96
CA PHE A 86 14.54 -10.37 5.10
C PHE A 86 14.74 -10.81 3.64
N LYS A 87 15.94 -10.67 3.07
CA LYS A 87 16.27 -11.15 1.72
C LYS A 87 16.01 -12.64 1.56
N GLN A 88 16.44 -13.45 2.52
CA GLN A 88 16.21 -14.89 2.54
C GLN A 88 14.70 -15.21 2.60
N HIS A 89 13.97 -14.55 3.50
CA HIS A 89 12.53 -14.73 3.62
C HIS A 89 11.77 -14.32 2.35
N ALA A 90 12.12 -13.17 1.78
CA ALA A 90 11.55 -12.70 0.52
C ALA A 90 11.82 -13.70 -0.62
N GLY A 91 13.02 -14.29 -0.69
CA GLY A 91 13.33 -15.33 -1.66
C GLY A 91 12.41 -16.54 -1.54
N MET A 92 12.17 -17.03 -0.32
CA MET A 92 11.23 -18.13 -0.10
C MET A 92 9.81 -17.77 -0.54
N ILE A 93 9.29 -16.60 -0.15
CA ILE A 93 7.92 -16.17 -0.50
C ILE A 93 7.78 -15.93 -2.01
N LEU A 94 8.70 -15.20 -2.63
CA LEU A 94 8.64 -14.89 -4.06
C LEU A 94 8.77 -16.15 -4.93
N SER A 95 9.49 -17.19 -4.48
CA SER A 95 9.58 -18.46 -5.20
C SER A 95 8.23 -19.21 -5.36
N LEU A 96 7.24 -18.88 -4.51
CA LEU A 96 5.89 -19.43 -4.60
C LEU A 96 5.12 -18.92 -5.82
N PHE A 97 5.60 -17.86 -6.47
CA PHE A 97 4.86 -17.14 -7.50
C PHE A 97 5.60 -17.18 -8.84
N SER A 98 4.85 -17.39 -9.92
CA SER A 98 5.33 -17.18 -11.29
C SER A 98 5.11 -15.72 -11.73
N SER A 99 4.17 -15.04 -11.09
CA SER A 99 4.02 -13.59 -11.13
C SER A 99 3.54 -13.09 -9.76
N PHE A 100 4.02 -11.93 -9.36
CA PHE A 100 3.58 -11.29 -8.12
C PHE A 100 3.48 -9.78 -8.36
N SER A 101 2.57 -9.13 -7.66
CA SER A 101 2.42 -7.68 -7.71
C SER A 101 2.01 -7.15 -6.35
N MET A 102 2.38 -5.90 -6.11
CA MET A 102 1.94 -5.13 -4.97
C MET A 102 1.51 -3.76 -5.49
N THR A 103 0.20 -3.50 -5.44
CA THR A 103 -0.40 -2.32 -6.06
C THR A 103 -1.21 -1.54 -5.03
N PRO A 104 -1.02 -0.22 -4.90
CA PRO A 104 -1.89 0.59 -4.07
C PRO A 104 -3.35 0.46 -4.54
N GLN A 105 -4.29 0.44 -3.60
CA GLN A 105 -5.71 0.43 -3.92
C GLN A 105 -6.10 1.66 -4.77
N PRO A 106 -7.15 1.59 -5.61
CA PRO A 106 -7.54 2.68 -6.50
C PRO A 106 -8.27 3.80 -5.75
N SER A 107 -7.54 4.50 -4.87
CA SER A 107 -8.03 5.65 -4.12
C SER A 107 -7.01 6.80 -4.18
N PRO A 108 -7.45 8.07 -4.29
CA PRO A 108 -6.57 9.24 -4.20
C PRO A 108 -5.76 9.30 -2.90
N SER A 109 -6.22 8.61 -1.86
CA SER A 109 -5.57 8.56 -0.54
C SER A 109 -4.91 7.21 -0.24
N ALA A 110 -4.74 6.34 -1.25
CA ALA A 110 -4.15 5.01 -1.06
C ALA A 110 -2.65 5.05 -0.75
N VAL A 111 -1.98 6.17 -1.04
CA VAL A 111 -0.57 6.41 -0.69
C VAL A 111 -0.46 7.76 0.00
N HIS A 112 0.08 7.78 1.20
CA HIS A 112 0.27 8.97 2.01
C HIS A 112 1.73 9.09 2.45
N TYR A 113 2.31 10.27 2.28
CA TYR A 113 3.66 10.56 2.77
C TYR A 113 3.60 11.49 3.98
N SER A 114 4.11 11.02 5.11
CA SER A 114 4.33 11.80 6.32
C SER A 114 5.75 12.33 6.35
N ARG A 115 5.89 13.66 6.29
CA ARG A 115 7.19 14.35 6.36
C ARG A 115 7.84 14.24 7.73
N ASP A 116 7.04 14.29 8.79
CA ASP A 116 7.55 14.29 10.18
C ASP A 116 8.28 13.00 10.53
N THR A 117 7.92 11.90 9.87
CA THR A 117 8.49 10.57 10.11
C THR A 117 9.21 9.98 8.90
N ASN A 118 9.36 10.74 7.81
CA ASN A 118 9.88 10.27 6.52
C ASN A 118 9.25 8.93 6.08
N THR A 119 7.94 8.76 6.29
CA THR A 119 7.24 7.48 6.10
C THR A 119 6.20 7.59 5.01
N VAL A 120 6.23 6.65 4.06
CA VAL A 120 5.14 6.42 3.12
C VAL A 120 4.26 5.30 3.64
N VAL A 121 2.97 5.59 3.80
CA VAL A 121 1.94 4.64 4.20
C VAL A 121 1.08 4.32 2.98
N ALA A 122 0.84 3.05 2.71
CA ALA A 122 -0.02 2.66 1.59
C ALA A 122 -0.88 1.46 1.90
N HIS A 123 -2.13 1.48 1.44
CA HIS A 123 -3.00 0.31 1.41
C HIS A 123 -2.84 -0.37 0.06
N CYS A 124 -2.34 -1.60 0.06
CA CYS A 124 -2.00 -2.34 -1.14
C CYS A 124 -2.82 -3.63 -1.25
N LYS A 125 -3.24 -3.94 -2.49
CA LYS A 125 -3.53 -5.31 -2.90
C LYS A 125 -2.19 -5.98 -3.23
N MET A 126 -2.00 -7.22 -2.82
CA MET A 126 -0.79 -7.97 -3.13
C MET A 126 -1.08 -9.43 -3.45
N GLY A 127 -0.25 -10.03 -4.30
CA GLY A 127 -0.42 -11.41 -4.73
C GLY A 127 -0.09 -11.64 -6.19
N GLY A 128 -0.45 -12.83 -6.69
CA GLY A 128 -0.29 -13.20 -8.08
C GLY A 128 -0.47 -14.69 -8.33
N VAL A 129 0.06 -15.16 -9.46
CA VAL A 129 -0.08 -16.54 -9.94
C VAL A 129 0.95 -17.43 -9.25
N ILE A 130 0.51 -18.59 -8.77
CA ILE A 130 1.37 -19.58 -8.10
C ILE A 130 2.31 -20.27 -9.10
N ASN A 131 3.56 -20.47 -8.68
CA ASN A 131 4.55 -21.23 -9.42
C ASN A 131 4.42 -22.73 -9.13
N GLY A 132 3.65 -23.43 -9.96
CA GLY A 132 3.48 -24.89 -9.88
C GLY A 132 4.75 -25.71 -10.15
N GLU A 133 5.85 -25.10 -10.62
CA GLU A 133 7.13 -25.79 -10.84
C GLU A 133 7.99 -25.86 -9.57
N SER A 134 7.71 -25.03 -8.56
CA SER A 134 8.37 -25.10 -7.26
C SER A 134 7.72 -26.15 -6.37
N GLU A 135 8.49 -26.84 -5.51
CA GLU A 135 7.95 -27.84 -4.57
C GLU A 135 6.81 -27.30 -3.70
N GLN A 136 6.94 -26.06 -3.22
CA GLN A 136 5.93 -25.40 -2.38
C GLN A 136 4.74 -24.91 -3.21
N GLY A 137 4.96 -24.33 -4.38
CA GLY A 137 3.87 -23.87 -5.24
C GLY A 137 3.09 -25.02 -5.88
N LYS A 138 3.74 -26.16 -6.17
CA LYS A 138 3.06 -27.39 -6.60
C LYS A 138 2.05 -27.87 -5.55
N LYS A 139 2.41 -27.90 -4.27
CA LYS A 139 1.47 -28.24 -3.18
C LYS A 139 0.24 -27.33 -3.18
N LEU A 140 0.44 -26.04 -3.41
CA LEU A 140 -0.67 -25.08 -3.49
C LEU A 140 -1.56 -25.38 -4.70
N VAL A 141 -0.98 -25.61 -5.88
CA VAL A 141 -1.71 -25.95 -7.10
C VAL A 141 -2.48 -27.27 -6.95
N ASP A 142 -1.85 -28.31 -6.39
CA ASP A 142 -2.47 -29.61 -6.13
C ASP A 142 -3.64 -29.49 -5.14
N SER A 143 -3.60 -28.50 -4.22
CA SER A 143 -4.72 -28.15 -3.32
C SER A 143 -5.77 -27.22 -3.95
N GLY A 144 -5.71 -26.99 -5.26
CA GLY A 144 -6.64 -26.15 -6.02
C GLY A 144 -6.34 -24.65 -6.00
N VAL A 145 -5.15 -24.23 -5.57
CA VAL A 145 -4.75 -22.81 -5.48
C VAL A 145 -3.80 -22.46 -6.63
N SER A 146 -4.35 -21.92 -7.71
CA SER A 146 -3.57 -21.42 -8.86
C SER A 146 -3.15 -19.95 -8.72
N GLU A 147 -3.86 -19.17 -7.90
CA GLU A 147 -3.55 -17.78 -7.60
C GLU A 147 -3.71 -17.51 -6.11
N TRP A 148 -2.95 -16.54 -5.61
CA TRP A 148 -3.07 -16.07 -4.25
C TRP A 148 -3.10 -14.55 -4.20
N TRP A 149 -4.18 -14.00 -3.66
CA TRP A 149 -4.39 -12.56 -3.48
C TRP A 149 -4.79 -12.23 -2.05
N THR A 150 -4.26 -11.11 -1.56
CA THR A 150 -4.56 -10.56 -0.25
C THR A 150 -4.32 -9.04 -0.26
N GLU A 151 -4.31 -8.43 0.92
CA GLU A 151 -4.06 -7.02 1.11
C GLU A 151 -3.17 -6.78 2.32
N CYS A 152 -2.50 -5.63 2.32
CA CYS A 152 -1.75 -5.14 3.46
C CYS A 152 -1.77 -3.60 3.53
N VAL A 153 -1.50 -3.07 4.71
CA VAL A 153 -1.08 -1.68 4.89
C VAL A 153 0.42 -1.67 5.11
N MET A 154 1.16 -1.05 4.20
CA MET A 154 2.60 -0.86 4.34
C MET A 154 2.91 0.46 5.03
N PHE A 155 3.93 0.44 5.86
CA PHE A 155 4.59 1.61 6.42
C PHE A 155 6.06 1.50 6.03
N VAL A 156 6.49 2.32 5.08
CA VAL A 156 7.86 2.30 4.56
C VAL A 156 8.53 3.61 4.95
N ARG A 157 9.46 3.53 5.89
CA ARG A 157 10.24 4.68 6.34
C ARG A 157 11.54 4.75 5.55
N MET A 158 11.84 5.92 5.01
CA MET A 158 13.09 6.20 4.31
C MET A 158 14.06 6.99 5.18
N ASP A 159 15.29 7.14 4.68
CA ASP A 159 16.21 8.17 5.14
C ASP A 159 15.67 9.59 4.86
N GLU A 160 16.28 10.61 5.46
CA GLU A 160 15.85 12.01 5.28
C GLU A 160 15.83 12.46 3.81
N GLY A 161 16.72 11.88 2.98
CA GLY A 161 16.79 12.14 1.55
C GLY A 161 15.72 11.42 0.72
N GLY A 162 14.99 10.46 1.30
CA GLY A 162 14.01 9.63 0.59
C GLY A 162 14.61 8.71 -0.46
N ARG A 163 15.89 8.31 -0.33
CA ARG A 163 16.62 7.47 -1.28
C ARG A 163 16.72 6.02 -0.84
N GLU A 164 16.85 5.79 0.46
CA GLU A 164 17.04 4.47 1.04
C GLU A 164 15.87 4.07 1.94
N VAL A 165 15.49 2.80 1.91
CA VAL A 165 14.48 2.21 2.81
C VAL A 165 15.17 1.79 4.11
N VAL A 166 14.72 2.36 5.22
CA VAL A 166 15.27 2.11 6.56
C VAL A 166 14.40 1.14 7.34
N GLU A 167 13.09 1.16 7.13
CA GLU A 167 12.18 0.27 7.83
C GLU A 167 10.95 -0.04 6.98
N VAL A 168 10.51 -1.29 7.03
CA VAL A 168 9.27 -1.76 6.45
C VAL A 168 8.43 -2.42 7.55
N ARG A 169 7.22 -1.91 7.76
CA ARG A 169 6.22 -2.59 8.57
C ARG A 169 5.01 -2.90 7.72
N GLU A 170 4.51 -4.12 7.81
CA GLU A 170 3.38 -4.58 7.01
C GLU A 170 2.26 -5.04 7.93
N PHE A 171 1.12 -4.36 7.93
CA PHE A 171 -0.09 -4.88 8.54
C PHE A 171 -0.84 -5.72 7.52
N VAL A 172 -0.76 -7.04 7.66
CA VAL A 172 -1.30 -7.99 6.69
C VAL A 172 -2.67 -8.49 7.12
N HIS A 173 -3.46 -8.97 6.16
CA HIS A 173 -4.69 -9.71 6.45
C HIS A 173 -4.37 -11.04 7.14
N SER A 174 -4.39 -11.04 8.48
CA SER A 174 -3.92 -12.15 9.32
C SER A 174 -4.54 -13.51 8.98
N ALA A 175 -5.86 -13.57 8.72
CA ALA A 175 -6.51 -14.84 8.37
C ALA A 175 -6.03 -15.43 7.04
N LYS A 176 -5.73 -14.58 6.03
CA LYS A 176 -5.14 -15.03 4.76
C LYS A 176 -3.70 -15.51 5.00
N ALA A 177 -2.91 -14.78 5.78
CA ALA A 177 -1.54 -15.19 6.11
C ALA A 177 -1.50 -16.57 6.81
N GLU A 178 -2.40 -16.82 7.77
CA GLU A 178 -2.54 -18.11 8.43
C GLU A 178 -3.04 -19.21 7.49
N GLU A 179 -4.01 -18.92 6.62
CA GLU A 179 -4.47 -19.86 5.60
C GLU A 179 -3.31 -20.31 4.68
N LEU A 180 -2.52 -19.37 4.16
CA LEU A 180 -1.38 -19.69 3.31
C LEU A 180 -0.37 -20.58 4.03
N LYS A 181 -0.03 -20.21 5.28
CA LYS A 181 0.87 -20.99 6.13
C LYS A 181 0.36 -22.43 6.32
N ARG A 182 -0.93 -22.61 6.63
CA ARG A 182 -1.52 -23.94 6.80
C ARG A 182 -1.48 -24.76 5.52
N ARG A 183 -1.77 -24.15 4.36
CA ARG A 183 -1.68 -24.83 3.05
C ARG A 183 -0.25 -25.24 2.72
N MET A 184 0.74 -24.38 2.96
CA MET A 184 2.16 -24.71 2.77
C MET A 184 2.62 -25.86 3.68
N MET A 185 2.06 -25.95 4.89
CA MET A 185 2.31 -27.03 5.84
C MET A 185 1.50 -28.31 5.55
N GLY A 186 0.60 -28.31 4.57
CA GLY A 186 -0.28 -29.45 4.27
C GLY A 186 -1.35 -29.69 5.33
N LEU A 187 -1.71 -28.68 6.13
CA LEU A 187 -2.70 -28.81 7.22
C LEU A 187 -4.14 -28.53 6.76
N LEU A 188 -4.32 -28.08 5.52
CA LEU A 188 -5.61 -27.92 4.86
C LEU A 188 -5.59 -28.83 3.63
N GLU A 189 -5.94 -30.09 3.84
CA GLU A 189 -6.30 -31.00 2.74
C GLU A 189 -7.77 -30.72 2.37
N SER A 190 -8.03 -30.62 1.08
CA SER A 190 -9.38 -30.44 0.51
C SER A 190 -10.20 -31.72 0.59
#